data_AF-I9C2E6-F1
#
_entry.id   AF-I9C2E6-F1
#
_cell.length_a   1.000
_cell.length_b   1.000
_cell.length_c   1.000
_cell.angle_alpha   90.00
_cell.angle_beta   90.00
_cell.angle_gamma   90.00
#
_symmetry.space_group_name_H-M   'P 1'
#
loop_
_entity.id
_entity.type
_entity.pdbx_description
1 polymer ?
#
loop_
_entity_poly.entity_id
_entity_poly.type
_entity_poly.pdbx_seq_one_letter_code
_entity_poly.pdbx_strand_id
1 'polypeptide(L)'
;MLWIETETDEEVEQRDAAIWDLTWQATPNGGLQGSVPGPREEGGEFWYETLQKSKSDPEARFAIAQRHLPLPASWDEMAVALRAMIRGDRKEGRDPEAHLRELYRLAAIWSFAVENAADRGRGYGVLEMTPYARVAALDYSWDKIGCDELVLLKVTDRKWMREAWGEPTTHTTAKQLYADFYLQEEARVSRQNEARRARQRAKWEAEIDAVLAEEGDDEKVAQAPPPAPALPSPQPSWSEQLSQAATPKKQGFFARLFRR
;
A
#
# COMPACT_ATOMS: atom_id res chain seq x y z
N MET A 1 14.60 -7.39 -6.97
CA MET A 1 13.98 -8.59 -6.40
C MET A 1 12.48 -8.39 -6.36
N LEU A 2 11.72 -9.30 -6.94
CA LEU A 2 10.26 -9.30 -6.87
C LEU A 2 9.81 -9.93 -5.55
N TRP A 3 8.63 -9.56 -5.04
CA TRP A 3 8.13 -10.19 -3.81
C TRP A 3 7.95 -11.70 -3.98
N ILE A 4 7.48 -12.14 -5.14
CA ILE A 4 7.30 -13.56 -5.48
C ILE A 4 8.61 -14.38 -5.52
N GLU A 5 9.76 -13.72 -5.48
CA GLU A 5 11.09 -14.33 -5.44
C GLU A 5 11.65 -14.42 -4.02
N THR A 6 10.95 -13.89 -3.01
CA THR A 6 11.47 -13.83 -1.63
C THR A 6 11.31 -15.16 -0.91
N GLU A 7 12.40 -15.64 -0.32
CA GLU A 7 12.46 -16.88 0.47
C GLU A 7 12.73 -16.61 1.95
N THR A 8 13.47 -15.54 2.24
CA THR A 8 13.97 -15.22 3.59
C THR A 8 13.44 -13.88 4.11
N ASP A 9 13.48 -13.70 5.43
CA ASP A 9 13.09 -12.44 6.07
C ASP A 9 14.02 -11.28 5.67
N GLU A 10 15.31 -11.57 5.45
CA GLU A 10 16.30 -10.56 5.03
C GLU A 10 15.99 -10.02 3.62
N GLU A 11 15.61 -10.89 2.68
CA GLU A 11 15.24 -10.48 1.32
C GLU A 11 14.01 -9.57 1.29
N VAL A 12 13.02 -9.87 2.14
CA VAL A 12 11.84 -9.02 2.29
C VAL A 12 12.20 -7.68 2.91
N GLU A 13 13.04 -7.65 3.95
CA GLU A 13 13.54 -6.41 4.54
C GLU A 13 14.33 -5.57 3.52
N GLN A 14 15.22 -6.18 2.74
CA GLN A 14 15.97 -5.50 1.69
C GLN A 14 15.06 -4.92 0.61
N ARG A 15 14.03 -5.67 0.21
CA ARG A 15 13.01 -5.20 -0.74
C ARG A 15 12.23 -4.02 -0.16
N ASP A 16 11.72 -4.15 1.07
CA ASP A 16 10.94 -3.11 1.74
C ASP A 16 11.75 -1.81 1.86
N ALA A 17 13.00 -1.91 2.32
CA ALA A 17 13.92 -0.78 2.40
C ALA A 17 14.16 -0.13 1.03
N ALA A 18 14.40 -0.93 -0.01
CA ALA A 18 14.62 -0.40 -1.36
C ALA A 18 13.44 0.39 -1.93
N ILE A 19 12.21 0.13 -1.46
CA ILE A 19 10.99 0.80 -1.91
C ILE A 19 10.65 1.97 -0.99
N TRP A 20 10.75 1.80 0.32
CA TRP A 20 10.13 2.67 1.31
C TRP A 20 11.11 3.43 2.21
N ASP A 21 12.40 3.08 2.24
CA ASP A 21 13.34 3.82 3.09
C ASP A 21 13.69 5.19 2.49
N LEU A 22 13.76 6.16 3.40
CA LEU A 22 14.11 7.54 3.07
C LEU A 22 15.58 7.64 2.70
N THR A 23 15.84 8.13 1.49
CA THR A 23 17.18 8.49 1.04
C THR A 23 17.35 10.00 1.09
N TRP A 24 18.54 10.46 1.46
CA TRP A 24 18.88 11.87 1.54
C TRP A 24 19.88 12.23 0.46
N GLN A 25 19.66 13.37 -0.19
CA GLN A 25 20.59 13.93 -1.17
C GLN A 25 20.86 15.40 -0.84
N ALA A 26 22.14 15.79 -0.89
CA ALA A 26 22.53 17.19 -0.80
C ALA A 26 22.11 17.92 -2.07
N THR A 27 21.45 19.05 -1.90
CA THR A 27 21.03 19.92 -3.01
C THR A 27 22.17 20.88 -3.39
N PRO A 28 22.23 21.36 -4.65
CA PRO A 28 23.24 22.33 -5.08
C PRO A 28 23.25 23.65 -4.27
N ASN A 29 22.16 23.96 -3.57
CA ASN A 29 22.01 25.16 -2.77
C ASN A 29 22.38 24.96 -1.28
N GLY A 30 22.98 23.82 -0.93
CA GLY A 30 23.38 23.52 0.45
C GLY A 30 22.25 23.01 1.37
N GLY A 31 21.06 22.74 0.85
CA GLY A 31 19.97 22.09 1.60
C GLY A 31 20.00 20.56 1.47
N LEU A 32 19.25 19.85 2.32
CA LEU A 32 19.02 18.41 2.23
C LEU A 32 17.63 18.13 1.65
N GLN A 33 17.56 17.22 0.68
CA GLN A 33 16.30 16.72 0.12
C GLN A 33 16.14 15.23 0.43
N GLY A 34 15.04 14.89 1.11
CA GLY A 34 14.63 13.52 1.34
C GLY A 34 13.75 13.01 0.20
N SER A 35 14.01 11.82 -0.29
CA SER A 35 13.14 11.13 -1.24
C SER A 35 12.98 9.66 -0.87
N VAL A 36 11.78 9.13 -1.07
CA VAL A 36 11.49 7.71 -0.99
C VAL A 36 11.48 7.18 -2.43
N PRO A 37 12.25 6.13 -2.76
CA PRO A 37 12.35 5.63 -4.13
C PRO A 37 10.99 5.23 -4.72
N GLY A 38 10.14 4.61 -3.90
CA GLY A 38 8.85 4.09 -4.31
C GLY A 38 8.96 2.79 -5.11
N PRO A 39 7.81 2.26 -5.58
CA PRO A 39 7.79 1.06 -6.40
C PRO A 39 8.57 1.24 -7.69
N ARG A 40 9.18 0.16 -8.17
CA ARG A 40 9.92 0.12 -9.44
C ARG A 40 9.11 0.75 -10.60
N GLU A 41 9.79 1.49 -11.46
CA GLU A 41 9.22 2.00 -12.71
C GLU A 41 9.22 0.95 -13.82
N GLU A 42 8.27 1.08 -14.75
CA GLU A 42 8.19 0.25 -15.95
C GLU A 42 8.50 1.13 -17.15
N GLY A 43 9.62 0.87 -17.84
CA GLY A 43 10.04 1.69 -18.99
C GLY A 43 10.37 3.16 -18.68
N GLY A 44 10.68 3.49 -17.42
CA GLY A 44 10.94 4.87 -16.98
C GLY A 44 9.67 5.66 -16.64
N GLU A 45 8.53 4.98 -16.53
CA GLU A 45 7.25 5.57 -16.12
C GLU A 45 6.73 4.87 -14.86
N PHE A 46 5.84 5.57 -14.15
CA PHE A 46 5.11 4.96 -13.05
C PHE A 46 4.32 3.74 -13.56
N TRP A 47 4.49 2.59 -12.91
CA TRP A 47 3.99 1.31 -13.42
C TRP A 47 2.49 1.29 -13.72
N TYR A 48 1.69 2.02 -12.95
CA TYR A 48 0.25 2.11 -13.19
C TYR A 48 -0.08 2.80 -14.51
N GLU A 49 0.72 3.77 -14.95
CA GLU A 49 0.58 4.39 -16.28
C GLU A 49 0.86 3.38 -17.39
N THR A 50 1.89 2.55 -17.21
CA THR A 50 2.20 1.45 -18.14
C THR A 50 1.04 0.45 -18.20
N LEU A 51 0.41 0.11 -17.06
CA LEU A 51 -0.80 -0.72 -17.05
C LEU A 51 -1.97 -0.09 -17.81
N GLN A 52 -2.15 1.24 -17.74
CA GLN A 52 -3.20 1.90 -18.50
C GLN A 52 -2.99 1.76 -20.01
N LYS A 53 -1.73 1.70 -20.47
CA LYS A 53 -1.37 1.47 -21.88
C LYS A 53 -1.60 0.03 -22.32
N SER A 54 -1.45 -0.95 -21.43
CA SER A 54 -1.65 -2.38 -21.72
C SER A 54 -3.09 -2.87 -21.49
N LYS A 55 -4.09 -1.98 -21.38
CA LYS A 55 -5.49 -2.34 -21.10
C LYS A 55 -6.10 -3.36 -22.06
N SER A 56 -5.71 -3.31 -23.33
CA SER A 56 -6.21 -4.20 -24.38
C SER A 56 -5.50 -5.56 -24.40
N ASP A 57 -4.43 -5.74 -23.65
CA ASP A 57 -3.64 -6.95 -23.57
C ASP A 57 -3.66 -7.51 -22.13
N PRO A 58 -4.56 -8.47 -21.84
CA PRO A 58 -4.67 -9.07 -20.52
C PRO A 58 -3.37 -9.74 -20.03
N GLU A 59 -2.60 -10.37 -20.92
CA GLU A 59 -1.38 -11.07 -20.54
C GLU A 59 -0.29 -10.09 -20.12
N ALA A 60 -0.09 -9.03 -20.91
CA ALA A 60 0.84 -7.95 -20.55
C ALA A 60 0.43 -7.26 -19.25
N ARG A 61 -0.87 -7.00 -19.05
CA ARG A 61 -1.40 -6.42 -17.82
C ARG A 61 -1.12 -7.30 -16.61
N PHE A 62 -1.34 -8.62 -16.72
CA PHE A 62 -1.04 -9.58 -15.68
C PHE A 62 0.45 -9.58 -15.33
N ALA A 63 1.32 -9.65 -16.34
CA ALA A 63 2.76 -9.71 -16.15
C ALA A 63 3.33 -8.44 -15.47
N ILE A 64 2.83 -7.25 -15.83
CA ILE A 64 3.20 -6.00 -15.15
C ILE A 64 2.73 -6.04 -13.70
N ALA A 65 1.44 -6.30 -13.46
CA ALA A 65 0.89 -6.29 -12.11
C ALA A 65 1.59 -7.30 -11.17
N GLN A 66 1.94 -8.49 -11.67
CA GLN A 66 2.65 -9.51 -10.91
C GLN A 66 4.02 -9.03 -10.39
N ARG A 67 4.77 -8.24 -11.18
CA ARG A 67 6.06 -7.67 -10.76
C ARG A 67 5.93 -6.66 -9.62
N HIS A 68 4.75 -6.08 -9.45
CA HIS A 68 4.46 -5.10 -8.41
C HIS A 68 3.81 -5.70 -7.16
N LEU A 69 3.67 -7.03 -7.08
CA LEU A 69 3.26 -7.67 -5.84
C LEU A 69 4.25 -7.32 -4.68
N PRO A 70 3.73 -7.21 -3.44
CA PRO A 70 2.35 -7.47 -3.03
C PRO A 70 1.50 -6.20 -2.95
N LEU A 71 1.81 -5.11 -3.68
CA LEU A 71 1.05 -3.85 -3.59
C LEU A 71 -0.46 -4.10 -3.78
N PRO A 72 -1.37 -3.48 -3.00
CA PRO A 72 -2.80 -3.78 -3.03
C PRO A 72 -3.40 -3.67 -4.44
N ALA A 73 -3.06 -2.61 -5.17
CA ALA A 73 -3.54 -2.39 -6.53
C ALA A 73 -3.10 -3.50 -7.51
N SER A 74 -1.93 -4.11 -7.30
CA SER A 74 -1.44 -5.19 -8.16
C SER A 74 -2.33 -6.44 -8.11
N TRP A 75 -2.90 -6.76 -6.94
CA TRP A 75 -3.84 -7.89 -6.80
C TRP A 75 -5.12 -7.66 -7.61
N ASP A 76 -5.69 -6.47 -7.51
CA ASP A 76 -6.89 -6.09 -8.28
C ASP A 76 -6.62 -6.14 -9.79
N GLU A 77 -5.47 -5.62 -10.21
CA GLU A 77 -5.06 -5.56 -11.61
C GLU A 77 -4.82 -6.97 -12.20
N MET A 78 -4.16 -7.86 -11.46
CA MET A 78 -4.02 -9.28 -11.84
C MET A 78 -5.39 -9.96 -11.94
N ALA A 79 -6.29 -9.73 -10.97
CA ALA A 79 -7.63 -10.31 -11.00
C ALA A 79 -8.47 -9.78 -12.18
N VAL A 80 -8.30 -8.52 -12.59
CA VAL A 80 -8.95 -7.98 -13.79
C VAL A 80 -8.41 -8.63 -15.06
N ALA A 81 -7.10 -8.78 -15.16
CA ALA A 81 -6.45 -9.45 -16.29
C ALA A 81 -6.91 -10.92 -16.44
N LEU A 82 -6.89 -11.70 -15.35
CA LEU A 82 -7.35 -13.09 -15.33
C LEU A 82 -8.81 -13.23 -15.78
N ARG A 83 -9.71 -12.34 -15.32
CA ARG A 83 -11.10 -12.33 -15.78
C ARG A 83 -11.24 -12.03 -17.28
N ALA A 84 -10.35 -11.22 -17.85
CA ALA A 84 -10.36 -10.98 -19.29
C ALA A 84 -9.91 -12.24 -20.05
N MET A 85 -8.86 -12.91 -19.58
CA MET A 85 -8.36 -14.17 -20.17
C MET A 85 -9.41 -15.30 -20.08
N ILE A 86 -10.03 -15.51 -18.90
CA ILE A 86 -11.12 -16.49 -18.71
C ILE A 86 -12.28 -16.24 -19.68
N ARG A 87 -12.68 -14.97 -19.86
CA ARG A 87 -13.74 -14.62 -20.81
C ARG A 87 -13.33 -14.90 -22.26
N GLY A 88 -12.08 -14.63 -22.60
CA GLY A 88 -11.49 -14.97 -23.90
C GLY A 88 -11.57 -16.47 -24.17
N ASP A 89 -11.08 -17.29 -23.24
CA ASP A 89 -11.11 -18.76 -23.37
C ASP A 89 -12.52 -19.29 -23.53
N ARG A 90 -13.45 -18.85 -22.66
CA ARG A 90 -14.86 -19.27 -22.73
C ARG A 90 -15.51 -18.86 -24.05
N LYS A 91 -15.21 -17.67 -24.58
CA LYS A 91 -15.73 -17.19 -25.86
C LYS A 91 -15.21 -18.02 -27.04
N GLU A 92 -13.98 -18.47 -26.95
CA GLU A 92 -13.28 -19.23 -27.99
C GLU A 92 -13.43 -20.75 -27.82
N GLY A 93 -14.19 -21.20 -26.81
CA GLY A 93 -14.43 -22.61 -26.52
C GLY A 93 -13.22 -23.35 -25.94
N ARG A 94 -12.21 -22.64 -25.45
CA ARG A 94 -11.08 -23.21 -24.72
C ARG A 94 -11.43 -23.43 -23.26
N ASP A 95 -10.71 -24.35 -22.62
CA ASP A 95 -10.82 -24.62 -21.20
C ASP A 95 -10.19 -23.49 -20.37
N PRO A 96 -10.96 -22.74 -19.56
CA PRO A 96 -10.45 -21.65 -18.73
C PRO A 96 -9.81 -22.12 -17.41
N GLU A 97 -9.70 -23.42 -17.17
CA GLU A 97 -9.30 -24.01 -15.89
C GLU A 97 -8.02 -23.42 -15.30
N ALA A 98 -6.95 -23.26 -16.11
CA ALA A 98 -5.68 -22.72 -15.63
C ALA A 98 -5.83 -21.29 -15.09
N HIS A 99 -6.53 -20.43 -15.84
CA HIS A 99 -6.79 -19.06 -15.42
C HIS A 99 -7.75 -18.97 -14.22
N LEU A 100 -8.72 -19.89 -14.11
CA LEU A 100 -9.60 -19.99 -12.94
C LEU A 100 -8.82 -20.37 -11.68
N ARG A 101 -7.93 -21.37 -11.77
CA ARG A 101 -7.07 -21.79 -10.65
C ARG A 101 -6.16 -20.66 -10.20
N GLU A 102 -5.57 -19.91 -11.13
CA GLU A 102 -4.71 -18.79 -10.78
C GLU A 102 -5.50 -17.63 -10.14
N LEU A 103 -6.70 -17.30 -10.64
CA LEU A 103 -7.57 -16.31 -10.01
C LEU A 103 -7.99 -16.73 -8.61
N TYR A 104 -8.27 -18.01 -8.42
CA TYR A 104 -8.60 -18.55 -7.12
C TYR A 104 -7.42 -18.46 -6.15
N ARG A 105 -6.23 -18.96 -6.56
CA ARG A 105 -5.00 -18.89 -5.76
C ARG A 105 -4.66 -17.46 -5.37
N LEU A 106 -4.73 -16.52 -6.31
CA LEU A 106 -4.51 -15.10 -6.08
C LEU A 106 -5.44 -14.55 -5.00
N ALA A 107 -6.74 -14.84 -5.12
CA ALA A 107 -7.73 -14.39 -4.15
C ALA A 107 -7.56 -15.03 -2.77
N ALA A 108 -7.19 -16.31 -2.73
CA ALA A 108 -6.94 -17.04 -1.50
C ALA A 108 -5.70 -16.49 -0.77
N ILE A 109 -4.60 -16.19 -1.49
CA ILE A 109 -3.43 -15.52 -0.91
C ILE A 109 -3.81 -14.11 -0.41
N TRP A 110 -4.50 -13.30 -1.22
CA TRP A 110 -4.89 -11.94 -0.83
C TRP A 110 -5.78 -11.92 0.42
N SER A 111 -6.59 -12.96 0.64
CA SER A 111 -7.41 -13.08 1.85
C SER A 111 -6.60 -13.15 3.15
N PHE A 112 -5.28 -13.36 3.08
CA PHE A 112 -4.36 -13.23 4.20
C PHE A 112 -4.19 -11.78 4.66
N ALA A 113 -4.21 -10.82 3.72
CA ALA A 113 -4.04 -9.40 4.00
C ALA A 113 -5.35 -8.68 4.37
N VAL A 114 -6.50 -9.33 4.19
CA VAL A 114 -7.80 -8.70 4.43
C VAL A 114 -7.94 -8.31 5.89
N GLU A 115 -8.30 -7.05 6.10
CA GLU A 115 -8.54 -6.49 7.41
C GLU A 115 -9.81 -7.08 8.03
N ASN A 116 -9.73 -7.39 9.31
CA ASN A 116 -10.92 -7.53 10.14
C ASN A 116 -11.09 -6.24 10.98
N ALA A 117 -12.26 -6.06 11.58
CA ALA A 117 -12.54 -4.87 12.39
C ALA A 117 -11.55 -4.66 13.58
N ALA A 118 -10.80 -5.71 13.96
CA ALA A 118 -9.81 -5.66 15.03
C ALA A 118 -8.43 -5.11 14.57
N ASP A 119 -8.10 -5.21 13.28
CA ASP A 119 -6.72 -5.09 12.80
C ASP A 119 -6.25 -3.68 12.40
N ARG A 120 -7.13 -2.67 12.41
CA ARG A 120 -6.77 -1.25 12.19
C ARG A 120 -5.77 -1.00 11.04
N GLY A 121 -5.93 -1.64 9.88
CA GLY A 121 -5.01 -1.44 8.75
C GLY A 121 -3.73 -2.28 8.72
N ARG A 122 -3.52 -3.23 9.66
CA ARG A 122 -2.26 -3.98 9.76
C ARG A 122 -2.12 -5.17 8.81
N GLY A 123 -3.23 -5.73 8.30
CA GLY A 123 -3.22 -6.98 7.54
C GLY A 123 -2.32 -6.97 6.31
N TYR A 124 -2.34 -5.87 5.56
CA TYR A 124 -1.46 -5.68 4.41
C TYR A 124 0.03 -5.68 4.79
N GLY A 125 0.40 -4.97 5.85
CA GLY A 125 1.80 -4.88 6.29
C GLY A 125 2.38 -6.23 6.73
N VAL A 126 1.55 -7.12 7.28
CA VAL A 126 1.98 -8.50 7.60
C VAL A 126 2.29 -9.26 6.31
N LEU A 127 1.39 -9.23 5.32
CA LEU A 127 1.61 -9.91 4.04
C LEU A 127 2.83 -9.35 3.30
N GLU A 128 2.97 -8.03 3.23
CA GLU A 128 4.10 -7.37 2.57
C GLU A 128 5.44 -7.79 3.17
N MET A 129 5.49 -7.91 4.49
CA MET A 129 6.71 -8.25 5.21
C MET A 129 6.91 -9.76 5.37
N THR A 130 6.02 -10.62 4.87
CA THR A 130 6.18 -12.07 4.89
C THR A 130 6.82 -12.57 3.59
N PRO A 131 7.87 -13.43 3.65
CA PRO A 131 8.45 -14.01 2.45
C PRO A 131 7.43 -14.79 1.63
N TYR A 132 7.43 -14.59 0.31
CA TYR A 132 6.48 -15.26 -0.57
C TYR A 132 6.57 -16.77 -0.44
N ALA A 133 7.76 -17.35 -0.32
CA ALA A 133 7.92 -18.79 -0.15
C ALA A 133 7.10 -19.35 1.03
N ARG A 134 7.00 -18.62 2.15
CA ARG A 134 6.20 -19.04 3.31
C ARG A 134 4.71 -18.98 3.02
N VAL A 135 4.25 -17.90 2.42
CA VAL A 135 2.84 -17.71 2.04
C VAL A 135 2.44 -18.74 0.98
N ALA A 136 3.26 -18.91 -0.05
CA ALA A 136 3.04 -19.82 -1.17
C ALA A 136 2.98 -21.30 -0.77
N ALA A 137 3.61 -21.67 0.35
CA ALA A 137 3.62 -23.02 0.91
C ALA A 137 2.33 -23.39 1.66
N LEU A 138 1.46 -22.42 1.96
CA LEU A 138 0.16 -22.69 2.57
C LEU A 138 -0.76 -23.44 1.59
N ASP A 139 -1.67 -24.24 2.15
CA ASP A 139 -2.60 -25.05 1.38
C ASP A 139 -3.88 -24.28 1.07
N TYR A 140 -3.90 -23.70 -0.13
CA TYR A 140 -5.04 -22.97 -0.67
C TYR A 140 -6.01 -23.86 -1.45
N SER A 141 -6.23 -25.11 -1.03
CA SER A 141 -7.16 -26.00 -1.72
C SER A 141 -8.61 -25.49 -1.67
N TRP A 142 -9.33 -25.72 -2.78
CA TRP A 142 -10.73 -25.33 -2.95
C TRP A 142 -11.60 -25.76 -1.77
N ASP A 143 -11.44 -27.00 -1.32
CA ASP A 143 -12.29 -27.56 -0.27
C ASP A 143 -12.03 -26.97 1.12
N LYS A 144 -10.85 -26.37 1.37
CA LYS A 144 -10.47 -25.82 2.68
C LYS A 144 -10.84 -24.36 2.85
N ILE A 145 -10.69 -23.56 1.80
CA ILE A 145 -10.95 -22.11 1.86
C ILE A 145 -12.31 -21.77 1.23
N GLY A 146 -12.71 -22.47 0.17
CA GLY A 146 -13.87 -22.10 -0.63
C GLY A 146 -13.73 -20.71 -1.25
N CYS A 147 -14.85 -20.06 -1.59
CA CYS A 147 -14.79 -18.80 -2.35
C CYS A 147 -15.61 -17.63 -1.81
N ASP A 148 -16.54 -17.85 -0.88
CA ASP A 148 -17.53 -16.84 -0.51
C ASP A 148 -16.95 -15.69 0.33
N GLU A 149 -15.92 -15.95 1.13
CA GLU A 149 -15.23 -14.92 1.93
C GLU A 149 -14.06 -14.24 1.19
N LEU A 150 -13.76 -14.68 -0.04
CA LEU A 150 -12.64 -14.14 -0.81
C LEU A 150 -13.05 -12.83 -1.50
N VAL A 151 -12.67 -11.71 -0.88
CA VAL A 151 -13.06 -10.35 -1.31
C VAL A 151 -12.59 -9.99 -2.73
N LEU A 152 -11.51 -10.61 -3.21
CA LEU A 152 -11.00 -10.38 -4.55
C LEU A 152 -11.90 -11.04 -5.62
N LEU A 153 -12.73 -12.03 -5.25
CA LEU A 153 -13.64 -12.72 -6.16
C LEU A 153 -14.99 -11.99 -6.28
N LYS A 154 -15.46 -11.87 -7.51
CA LYS A 154 -16.82 -11.40 -7.84
C LYS A 154 -17.79 -12.58 -7.86
N VAL A 155 -19.08 -12.27 -7.80
CA VAL A 155 -20.17 -13.27 -7.88
C VAL A 155 -20.02 -14.16 -9.11
N THR A 156 -19.65 -13.57 -10.26
CA THR A 156 -19.43 -14.31 -11.50
C THR A 156 -18.24 -15.27 -11.42
N ASP A 157 -17.14 -14.85 -10.79
CA ASP A 157 -15.95 -15.69 -10.63
C ASP A 157 -16.29 -16.93 -9.79
N ARG A 158 -16.97 -16.71 -8.65
CA ARG A 158 -17.43 -17.78 -7.76
C ARG A 158 -18.36 -18.76 -8.47
N LYS A 159 -19.26 -18.25 -9.32
CA LYS A 159 -20.14 -19.10 -10.13
C LYS A 159 -19.32 -19.98 -11.09
N TRP A 160 -18.35 -19.41 -11.79
CA TRP A 160 -17.50 -20.17 -12.72
C TRP A 160 -16.65 -21.23 -12.01
N MET A 161 -16.14 -20.93 -10.83
CA MET A 161 -15.40 -21.90 -10.01
C MET A 161 -16.30 -23.05 -9.54
N ARG A 162 -17.53 -22.77 -9.08
CA ARG A 162 -18.52 -23.80 -8.72
C ARG A 162 -18.97 -24.64 -9.91
N GLU A 163 -19.10 -24.04 -11.09
CA GLU A 163 -19.38 -24.77 -12.34
C GLU A 163 -18.24 -25.76 -12.66
N ALA A 164 -16.99 -25.38 -12.43
CA ALA A 164 -15.82 -26.19 -12.74
C ALA A 164 -15.50 -27.25 -11.68
N TRP A 165 -15.65 -26.92 -10.39
CA TRP A 165 -15.13 -27.72 -9.27
C TRP A 165 -16.20 -28.20 -8.29
N GLY A 166 -17.45 -27.80 -8.46
CA GLY A 166 -18.53 -28.06 -7.51
C GLY A 166 -18.50 -27.15 -6.28
N GLU A 167 -19.35 -27.46 -5.31
CA GLU A 167 -19.43 -26.69 -4.06
C GLU A 167 -18.30 -27.10 -3.10
N PRO A 168 -17.52 -26.16 -2.55
CA PRO A 168 -16.47 -26.49 -1.58
C PRO A 168 -17.10 -26.88 -0.23
N THR A 169 -16.32 -27.59 0.60
CA THR A 169 -16.82 -28.04 1.91
C THR A 169 -16.91 -26.93 2.97
N THR A 170 -16.08 -25.90 2.83
CA THR A 170 -16.00 -24.78 3.78
C THR A 170 -15.86 -23.45 3.03
N HIS A 171 -16.16 -22.36 3.74
CA HIS A 171 -15.89 -20.99 3.30
C HIS A 171 -15.19 -20.25 4.44
N THR A 172 -13.98 -19.77 4.19
CA THR A 172 -13.17 -19.02 5.14
C THR A 172 -12.14 -18.17 4.39
N THR A 173 -11.27 -17.48 5.11
CA THR A 173 -10.11 -16.78 4.55
C THR A 173 -8.81 -17.48 4.96
N ALA A 174 -7.75 -17.28 4.19
CA ALA A 174 -6.42 -17.80 4.55
C ALA A 174 -5.98 -17.28 5.93
N LYS A 175 -6.31 -16.04 6.26
CA LYS A 175 -6.03 -15.45 7.58
C LYS A 175 -6.69 -16.19 8.73
N GLN A 176 -7.96 -16.59 8.56
CA GLN A 176 -8.69 -17.35 9.59
C GLN A 176 -8.22 -18.80 9.64
N LEU A 177 -8.05 -19.45 8.49
CA LEU A 177 -7.59 -20.83 8.41
C LEU A 177 -6.18 -21.01 8.99
N TYR A 178 -5.32 -20.02 8.79
CA TYR A 178 -3.93 -20.01 9.24
C TYR A 178 -3.68 -18.93 10.32
N ALA A 179 -4.62 -18.80 11.27
CA ALA A 179 -4.55 -17.77 12.31
C ALA A 179 -3.25 -17.83 13.14
N ASP A 180 -2.80 -19.03 13.53
CA ASP A 180 -1.56 -19.19 14.30
C ASP A 180 -0.33 -18.71 13.51
N PHE A 181 -0.28 -19.03 12.21
CA PHE A 181 0.77 -18.56 11.32
C PHE A 181 0.72 -17.03 11.18
N TYR A 182 -0.48 -16.46 10.98
CA TYR A 182 -0.65 -15.01 10.90
C TYR A 182 -0.18 -14.30 12.18
N LEU A 183 -0.54 -14.80 13.36
CA LEU A 183 -0.12 -14.20 14.64
C LEU A 183 1.41 -14.27 14.84
N GLN A 184 2.05 -15.35 14.39
CA GLN A 184 3.51 -15.46 14.42
C GLN A 184 4.17 -14.43 13.51
N GLU A 185 3.66 -14.27 12.28
CA GLU A 185 4.16 -13.29 11.32
C GLU A 185 3.89 -11.86 11.80
N GLU A 186 2.71 -11.54 12.33
CA GLU A 186 2.39 -10.22 12.89
C GLU A 186 3.35 -9.86 14.04
N ALA A 187 3.61 -10.80 14.96
CA ALA A 187 4.55 -10.58 16.04
C ALA A 187 5.99 -10.36 15.54
N ARG A 188 6.40 -11.10 14.49
CA ARG A 188 7.72 -10.93 13.85
C ARG A 188 7.85 -9.56 13.20
N VAL A 189 6.88 -9.17 12.38
CA VAL A 189 6.85 -7.88 11.67
C VAL A 189 6.80 -6.72 12.66
N SER A 190 6.07 -6.86 13.76
CA SER A 190 6.04 -5.85 14.82
C SER A 190 7.43 -5.62 15.43
N ARG A 191 8.15 -6.68 15.79
CA ARG A 191 9.53 -6.58 16.30
C ARG A 191 10.48 -5.95 15.29
N GLN A 192 10.37 -6.33 14.01
CA GLN A 192 11.18 -5.73 12.94
C GLN A 192 10.92 -4.24 12.78
N ASN A 193 9.65 -3.83 12.77
CA ASN A 193 9.26 -2.42 12.64
C ASN A 193 9.74 -1.59 13.84
N GLU A 194 9.68 -2.13 15.05
CA GLU A 194 10.25 -1.48 16.24
C GLU A 194 11.77 -1.30 16.12
N ALA A 195 12.49 -2.35 15.73
CA ALA A 195 13.93 -2.29 15.52
C ALA A 195 14.31 -1.29 14.41
N ARG A 196 13.57 -1.28 13.30
CA ARG A 196 13.74 -0.32 12.19
C ARG A 196 13.52 1.11 12.65
N ARG A 197 12.44 1.40 13.38
CA ARG A 197 12.18 2.74 13.93
C ARG A 197 13.27 3.17 14.89
N ALA A 198 13.79 2.27 15.74
CA ALA A 198 14.91 2.56 16.62
C ALA A 198 16.18 2.90 15.83
N ARG A 199 16.51 2.15 14.77
CA ARG A 199 17.64 2.44 13.87
C ARG A 199 17.50 3.78 13.15
N GLN A 200 16.32 4.05 12.59
CA GLN A 200 16.04 5.32 11.90
C GLN A 200 16.12 6.50 12.87
N ARG A 201 15.60 6.35 14.08
CA ARG A 201 15.70 7.38 15.13
C ARG A 201 17.14 7.64 15.54
N ALA A 202 17.93 6.59 15.80
CA ALA A 202 19.34 6.73 16.16
C ALA A 202 20.15 7.39 15.02
N LYS A 203 19.86 7.04 13.77
CA LYS A 203 20.46 7.69 12.60
C LYS A 203 20.12 9.18 12.56
N TRP A 204 18.85 9.53 12.77
CA TRP A 204 18.40 10.92 12.77
C TRP A 204 19.00 11.74 13.92
N GLU A 205 19.07 11.17 15.13
CA GLU A 205 19.71 11.79 16.29
C GLU A 205 21.20 12.06 15.99
N ALA A 206 21.93 11.10 15.41
CA ALA A 206 23.33 11.28 15.01
C ALA A 206 23.51 12.35 13.90
N GLU A 207 22.59 12.43 12.93
CA GLU A 207 22.62 13.46 11.89
C GLU A 207 22.35 14.86 12.46
N ILE A 208 21.42 15.00 13.41
CA ILE A 208 21.17 16.27 14.11
C ILE A 208 22.41 16.69 14.92
N ASP A 209 23.00 15.76 15.67
CA ASP A 209 24.19 16.04 16.48
C ASP A 209 25.37 16.49 15.60
N ALA A 210 25.54 15.89 14.42
CA ALA A 210 26.57 16.29 13.46
C ALA A 210 26.36 17.71 12.93
N VAL A 211 25.13 18.09 12.56
CA VAL A 211 24.82 19.46 12.11
C VAL A 211 25.06 20.49 13.21
N LEU A 212 24.64 20.19 14.45
CA LEU A 212 24.86 21.08 15.60
C LEU A 212 26.33 21.21 15.99
N ALA A 213 27.14 20.17 15.76
CA ALA A 213 28.58 20.21 15.99
C ALA A 213 29.32 21.06 14.94
N GLU A 214 28.87 21.06 13.68
CA GLU A 214 29.43 21.91 12.61
C GLU A 214 29.11 23.40 12.80
N GLU A 215 27.96 23.74 13.39
CA GLU A 215 27.63 25.13 13.77
C GLU A 215 28.43 25.64 14.99
N GLY A 216 29.11 24.75 15.72
CA GLY A 216 29.90 25.06 16.92
C GLY A 216 31.33 25.55 16.67
N ASP A 217 31.84 25.45 15.43
CA ASP A 217 33.22 25.84 15.06
C ASP A 217 33.33 27.21 14.35
N ASP A 218 32.21 27.88 14.07
CA ASP A 218 32.18 29.27 13.58
C ASP A 218 32.17 30.30 14.72
N GLU A 219 33.10 30.14 15.68
CA GLU A 219 33.43 31.22 16.63
C GLU A 219 34.38 32.23 15.95
N LYS A 220 33.89 32.93 14.93
CA LYS A 220 34.45 34.21 14.47
C LYS A 220 33.42 35.33 14.55
N VAL A 221 33.44 35.98 15.71
CA VAL A 221 33.05 37.36 16.01
C VAL A 221 32.49 38.16 14.82
N ALA A 222 31.17 38.32 14.80
CA ALA A 222 30.51 39.47 14.17
C ALA A 222 29.59 40.13 15.20
N GLN A 223 29.84 41.42 15.44
CA GLN A 223 29.10 42.26 16.37
C GLN A 223 27.59 42.18 16.16
N ALA A 224 26.84 42.17 17.26
CA ALA A 224 25.39 42.27 17.24
C ALA A 224 24.94 43.48 16.41
N PRO A 225 24.03 43.31 15.42
CA PRO A 225 23.40 44.46 14.79
C PRO A 225 22.52 45.19 15.82
N PRO A 226 22.38 46.53 15.71
CA PRO A 226 21.54 47.31 16.63
C PRO A 226 20.08 46.82 16.59
N PRO A 227 19.32 46.99 17.69
CA PRO A 227 17.97 46.45 17.78
C PRO A 227 17.06 46.99 16.68
N ALA A 228 16.43 46.08 15.94
CA ALA A 228 15.41 46.41 14.95
C ALA A 228 14.16 47.03 15.63
N PRO A 229 13.45 47.95 14.95
CA PRO A 229 12.23 48.56 15.48
C PRO A 229 11.12 47.52 15.72
N ALA A 230 10.31 47.77 16.75
CA ALA A 230 9.25 46.88 17.20
C ALA A 230 8.33 46.40 16.05
N LEU A 231 8.11 45.09 15.98
CA LEU A 231 7.14 44.48 15.08
C LEU A 231 5.72 45.02 15.37
N PRO A 232 4.89 45.25 14.33
CA PRO A 232 3.47 45.53 14.55
C PRO A 232 2.79 44.31 15.19
N SER A 233 1.84 44.59 16.08
CA SER A 233 1.09 43.61 16.86
C SER A 233 0.54 42.45 16.02
N PRO A 234 0.50 41.22 16.57
CA PRO A 234 0.05 40.04 15.84
C PRO A 234 -1.39 40.19 15.36
N GLN A 235 -1.64 39.83 14.10
CA GLN A 235 -3.00 39.73 13.59
C GLN A 235 -3.74 38.56 14.24
N PRO A 236 -5.06 38.69 14.48
CA PRO A 236 -5.85 37.65 15.11
C PRO A 236 -5.85 36.37 14.29
N SER A 237 -5.87 35.25 15.00
CA SER A 237 -5.87 33.90 14.44
C SER A 237 -7.13 33.61 13.62
N TRP A 238 -7.05 32.62 12.72
CA TRP A 238 -8.17 32.19 11.87
C TRP A 238 -9.44 31.82 12.68
N SER A 239 -9.25 31.32 13.90
CA SER A 239 -10.30 31.03 14.89
C SER A 239 -10.99 32.29 15.45
N GLU A 240 -10.27 33.40 15.61
CA GLU A 240 -10.83 34.67 16.08
C GLU A 240 -11.60 35.40 14.98
N GLN A 241 -11.20 35.24 13.71
CA GLN A 241 -11.90 35.80 12.56
C GLN A 241 -13.28 35.15 12.32
N LEU A 242 -13.39 33.84 12.53
CA LEU A 242 -14.66 33.11 12.39
C LEU A 242 -15.65 33.42 13.53
N SER A 243 -15.15 33.73 14.72
CA SER A 243 -15.97 34.06 15.88
C SER A 243 -16.66 35.42 15.75
N GLN A 244 -16.12 36.33 14.93
CA GLN A 244 -16.71 37.64 14.65
C GLN A 244 -17.75 37.63 13.51
N ALA A 245 -17.83 36.55 12.73
CA ALA A 245 -18.74 36.44 11.58
C ALA A 245 -20.11 35.81 11.91
N ALA A 246 -20.32 35.35 13.14
CA ALA A 246 -21.52 34.60 13.52
C ALA A 246 -22.35 35.30 14.60
N THR A 247 -23.27 36.19 14.21
CA THR A 247 -24.66 36.31 14.73
C THR A 247 -25.45 37.41 13.99
N PRO A 248 -26.81 37.38 13.95
CA PRO A 248 -27.54 37.27 12.69
C PRO A 248 -28.44 38.49 12.39
N LYS A 249 -28.88 38.61 11.13
CA LYS A 249 -30.17 39.27 10.82
C LYS A 249 -31.02 38.40 9.90
N LYS A 250 -32.20 38.07 10.43
CA LYS A 250 -33.33 37.44 9.76
C LYS A 250 -33.89 38.32 8.63
N GLN A 251 -34.73 37.66 7.82
CA GLN A 251 -35.69 38.16 6.80
C GLN A 251 -35.05 38.22 5.41
N GLY A 252 -35.32 37.29 4.50
CA GLY A 252 -36.63 36.90 3.98
C GLY A 252 -36.52 36.95 2.45
N PHE A 253 -37.50 36.40 1.74
CA PHE A 253 -37.66 36.43 0.28
C PHE A 253 -37.03 35.27 -0.54
N PHE A 254 -37.94 34.51 -1.14
CA PHE A 254 -37.80 33.53 -2.22
C PHE A 254 -37.28 32.12 -1.92
N ALA A 255 -38.17 31.36 -1.28
CA ALA A 255 -38.60 30.11 -1.90
C ALA A 255 -39.36 30.38 -3.22
N ARG A 256 -39.22 29.44 -4.17
CA ARG A 256 -39.81 29.36 -5.52
C ARG A 256 -38.94 29.97 -6.62
N LEU A 257 -38.27 29.12 -7.39
CA LEU A 257 -38.75 28.80 -8.74
C LEU A 257 -38.08 27.51 -9.27
N PHE A 258 -38.90 26.45 -9.32
CA PHE A 258 -38.90 25.27 -10.20
C PHE A 258 -37.77 24.23 -10.19
N ARG A 259 -38.12 23.11 -9.54
CA ARG A 259 -37.83 21.74 -10.00
C ARG A 259 -39.03 21.29 -10.85
N ARG A 260 -38.78 21.04 -12.15
CA ARG A 260 -39.69 20.47 -13.19
C ARG A 260 -40.95 21.26 -13.55
#